data_AF-A0AAV2M296-F1
#
_entry.id   AF-A0AAV2M296-F1
#
_cell.length_a   1.000
_cell.length_b   1.000
_cell.length_c   1.000
_cell.angle_alpha   90.00
_cell.angle_beta   90.00
_cell.angle_gamma   90.00
#
_symmetry.space_group_name_H-M   'P 1'
#
loop_
_entity.id
_entity.type
_entity.pdbx_description
1 polymer ?
#
loop_
_entity_poly.entity_id
_entity_poly.type
_entity_poly.pdbx_seq_one_letter_code
_entity_poly.pdbx_strand_id
1 'polypeptide(L)'
;MNSDNTDDNMNSDNTDDNMNSDNTDDNMNTDNTDDNMNSDNTDDNMNSDNTDDNMNSDNTDNNMNSDNTDDNMNSDNTDDNMNTDNTDDNMNTDNTDDNMNTDNTDDNMNSDNTDDNMNSDNTDNNMNSDNTDDNMNSDNTDDNMNSDNTDDNMNSDQH
;
A
#
# COMPACT_ATOMS: atom_id res chain seq x y z
N MET A 1 19.04 -7.91 -2.94
CA MET A 1 19.65 -8.65 -1.81
C MET A 1 18.66 -9.68 -1.27
N ASN A 2 19.08 -10.64 -0.44
CA ASN A 2 18.16 -11.55 0.28
C ASN A 2 18.51 -11.48 1.77
N SER A 3 17.53 -11.20 2.62
CA SER A 3 17.71 -11.13 4.07
C SER A 3 16.60 -11.90 4.78
N ASP A 4 16.96 -12.71 5.77
CA ASP A 4 16.03 -13.44 6.62
C ASP A 4 16.42 -13.16 8.07
N ASN A 5 15.66 -12.33 8.79
CA ASN A 5 15.98 -11.89 10.16
C ASN A 5 14.78 -12.07 11.12
N THR A 6 14.98 -11.83 12.41
CA THR A 6 13.99 -12.12 13.47
C THR A 6 14.01 -11.06 14.58
N ASP A 7 14.75 -9.96 14.40
CA ASP A 7 14.95 -8.87 15.38
C ASP A 7 16.14 -8.00 14.90
N ASP A 8 15.94 -7.10 13.96
CA ASP A 8 16.95 -6.23 13.37
C ASP A 8 16.35 -4.92 12.82
N ASN A 9 17.24 -3.98 12.49
CA ASN A 9 16.87 -2.74 11.81
C ASN A 9 17.67 -2.65 10.51
N MET A 10 16.97 -2.73 9.37
CA MET A 10 17.58 -2.68 8.04
C MET A 10 17.41 -1.30 7.41
N ASN A 11 18.47 -0.85 6.74
CA ASN A 11 18.42 0.33 5.88
C ASN A 11 19.12 0.01 4.57
N SER A 12 18.45 0.23 3.45
CA SER A 12 18.96 -0.06 2.12
C SER A 12 18.78 1.14 1.19
N ASP A 13 19.82 1.45 0.43
CA ASP A 13 19.77 2.44 -0.65
C ASP A 13 20.31 1.76 -1.92
N ASN A 14 19.44 1.43 -2.88
CA ASN A 14 19.83 0.66 -4.07
C ASN A 14 19.46 1.35 -5.39
N THR A 15 20.04 0.84 -6.47
CA THR A 15 19.74 1.26 -7.84
C THR A 15 19.98 0.09 -8.78
N ASP A 16 19.00 -0.26 -9.61
CA ASP A 16 19.02 -1.41 -10.53
C ASP A 16 19.22 -2.77 -9.84
N ASP A 17 18.46 -3.07 -8.79
CA ASP A 17 18.57 -4.26 -7.95
C ASP A 17 17.23 -5.01 -7.76
N ASN A 18 17.35 -6.27 -7.32
CA ASN A 18 16.21 -7.05 -6.85
C ASN A 18 16.40 -7.40 -5.38
N MET A 19 15.41 -7.13 -4.53
CA MET A 19 15.41 -7.44 -3.11
C MET A 19 14.30 -8.44 -2.74
N ASN A 20 14.64 -9.34 -1.81
CA ASN A 20 13.68 -10.19 -1.14
C ASN A 20 13.98 -10.19 0.37
N SER A 21 12.97 -10.02 1.21
CA SER A 21 13.13 -10.01 2.65
C SER A 21 12.06 -10.83 3.34
N ASP A 22 12.47 -11.64 4.31
CA ASP A 22 11.57 -12.39 5.18
C ASP A 22 11.91 -12.04 6.65
N ASN A 23 11.08 -11.23 7.33
CA ASN A 23 11.42 -10.70 8.64
C ASN A 23 10.34 -10.92 9.70
N THR A 24 10.74 -10.76 10.96
CA THR A 24 9.85 -10.79 12.12
C THR A 24 10.40 -9.86 13.20
N ASP A 25 9.57 -9.00 13.79
CA ASP A 25 9.94 -8.03 14.82
C ASP A 25 11.03 -7.00 14.37
N ASP A 26 10.99 -6.58 13.10
CA ASP A 26 11.99 -5.74 12.45
C ASP A 26 11.49 -4.32 12.12
N ASN A 27 12.44 -3.42 11.88
CA ASN A 27 12.19 -2.12 11.26
C ASN A 27 12.99 -2.01 9.96
N MET A 28 12.31 -1.66 8.86
CA MET A 28 12.93 -1.49 7.55
C MET A 28 12.74 -0.07 7.02
N ASN A 29 13.81 0.46 6.43
CA ASN A 29 13.78 1.70 5.66
C ASN A 29 14.51 1.51 4.34
N THR A 30 13.85 1.82 3.23
CA THR A 30 14.38 1.52 1.90
C THR A 30 14.19 2.71 0.96
N ASP A 31 15.28 3.12 0.30
CA ASP A 31 15.28 4.11 -0.77
C ASP A 31 15.79 3.45 -2.07
N ASN A 32 14.94 3.28 -3.09
CA ASN A 32 15.33 2.58 -4.31
C ASN A 32 15.00 3.34 -5.60
N THR A 33 15.60 2.88 -6.70
CA THR A 33 15.31 3.37 -8.05
C THR A 33 15.57 2.26 -9.08
N ASP A 34 14.62 2.01 -9.97
CA ASP A 34 14.68 0.97 -11.01
C ASP A 34 14.80 -0.47 -10.44
N ASP A 35 14.14 -0.76 -9.31
CA ASP A 35 14.26 -1.98 -8.53
C ASP A 35 13.00 -2.88 -8.55
N ASN A 36 13.16 -4.13 -8.10
CA ASN A 36 12.02 -4.97 -7.72
C ASN A 36 12.18 -5.47 -6.29
N MET A 37 11.13 -5.33 -5.48
CA MET A 37 11.10 -5.74 -4.09
C MET A 37 10.00 -6.78 -3.83
N ASN A 38 10.33 -7.77 -3.01
CA ASN A 38 9.37 -8.69 -2.42
C ASN A 38 9.62 -8.80 -0.92
N SER A 39 8.59 -8.70 -0.10
CA SER A 39 8.74 -8.77 1.35
C SER A 39 7.64 -9.58 2.03
N ASP A 40 8.03 -10.47 2.93
CA ASP A 40 7.12 -11.20 3.84
C ASP A 40 7.48 -10.82 5.28
N ASN A 41 6.61 -10.12 6.00
CA ASN A 41 6.94 -9.57 7.32
C ASN A 41 5.86 -9.82 8.37
N THR A 42 6.25 -9.83 9.65
CA THR A 42 5.33 -9.98 10.78
C THR A 42 5.80 -9.17 11.98
N ASP A 43 4.90 -8.37 12.59
CA ASP A 43 5.21 -7.50 13.72
C ASP A 43 6.27 -6.39 13.41
N ASP A 44 6.26 -5.86 12.18
CA ASP A 44 7.28 -4.97 11.62
C ASP A 44 6.79 -3.53 11.38
N ASN A 45 7.74 -2.60 11.24
CA ASN A 45 7.46 -1.29 10.62
C ASN A 45 8.32 -1.09 9.37
N MET A 46 7.68 -0.67 8.28
CA MET A 46 8.32 -0.40 7.01
C MET A 46 8.12 1.04 6.55
N ASN A 47 9.20 1.63 6.05
CA ASN A 47 9.16 2.88 5.30
C ASN A 47 9.89 2.69 3.96
N SER A 48 9.28 3.10 2.86
CA SER A 48 9.87 2.97 1.53
C SER A 48 9.68 4.23 0.70
N ASP A 49 10.76 4.70 0.07
CA ASP A 49 10.73 5.77 -0.93
C ASP A 49 11.27 5.20 -2.25
N ASN A 50 10.42 5.07 -3.27
CA ASN A 50 10.80 4.37 -4.52
C ASN A 50 10.49 5.17 -5.78
N THR A 51 11.14 4.78 -6.89
CA THR A 51 10.91 5.38 -8.21
C THR A 51 11.23 4.38 -9.31
N ASP A 52 10.32 4.20 -10.27
CA ASP A 52 10.43 3.24 -11.38
C ASP A 52 10.55 1.76 -10.91
N ASP A 53 9.88 1.40 -9.80
CA ASP A 53 9.98 0.16 -9.06
C ASP A 53 8.73 -0.74 -9.18
N ASN A 54 8.90 -2.03 -8.85
CA ASN A 54 7.78 -2.90 -8.53
C ASN A 54 7.91 -3.50 -7.13
N MET A 55 6.84 -3.41 -6.34
CA MET A 55 6.78 -3.94 -4.99
C MET A 55 5.69 -4.99 -4.83
N ASN A 56 6.03 -6.05 -4.10
CA ASN A 56 5.07 -7.01 -3.59
C ASN A 56 5.30 -7.22 -2.09
N SER A 57 4.27 -7.14 -1.27
CA SER A 57 4.39 -7.31 0.17
C SER A 57 3.27 -8.15 0.76
N ASP A 58 3.63 -9.11 1.61
CA ASP A 58 2.70 -9.88 2.43
C ASP A 58 3.00 -9.58 3.90
N ASN A 59 2.04 -9.02 4.64
CA ASN A 59 2.26 -8.49 5.98
C ASN A 59 1.22 -8.93 7.00
N THR A 60 1.61 -8.92 8.27
CA THR A 60 0.72 -9.20 9.40
C THR A 60 1.17 -8.44 10.64
N ASP A 61 0.26 -7.73 11.30
CA ASP A 61 0.50 -6.91 12.51
C ASP A 61 1.56 -5.79 12.29
N ASN A 62 1.56 -5.15 11.11
CA ASN A 62 2.57 -4.22 10.63
C ASN A 62 2.09 -2.76 10.52
N ASN A 63 3.04 -1.83 10.44
CA ASN A 63 2.78 -0.49 9.91
C ASN A 63 3.64 -0.22 8.68
N MET A 64 3.01 0.27 7.62
CA MET A 64 3.67 0.63 6.37
C MET A 64 3.46 2.10 6.02
N ASN A 65 4.54 2.74 5.59
CA ASN A 65 4.51 4.03 4.91
C ASN A 65 5.27 3.91 3.60
N SER A 66 4.68 4.33 2.48
CA SER A 66 5.36 4.32 1.18
C SER A 66 5.09 5.58 0.39
N ASP A 67 6.16 6.14 -0.18
CA ASP A 67 6.13 7.26 -1.11
C ASP A 67 6.69 6.76 -2.46
N ASN A 68 5.88 6.73 -3.52
CA ASN A 68 6.24 6.08 -4.78
C ASN A 68 5.99 6.97 -6.01
N THR A 69 6.69 6.67 -7.11
CA THR A 69 6.52 7.39 -8.37
C THR A 69 6.87 6.50 -9.56
N ASP A 70 5.95 6.40 -10.52
CA ASP A 70 6.07 5.54 -11.72
C ASP A 70 6.19 4.03 -11.37
N ASP A 71 5.49 3.58 -10.32
CA ASP A 71 5.63 2.28 -9.66
C ASP A 71 4.40 1.36 -9.83
N ASN A 72 4.60 0.06 -9.55
CA ASN A 72 3.49 -0.86 -9.30
C ASN A 72 3.62 -1.51 -7.93
N MET A 73 2.52 -1.50 -7.17
CA MET A 73 2.44 -2.12 -5.86
C MET A 73 1.35 -3.18 -5.80
N ASN A 74 1.69 -4.29 -5.16
CA ASN A 74 0.74 -5.29 -4.71
C ASN A 74 0.96 -5.58 -3.22
N SER A 75 -0.10 -5.54 -2.42
CA SER A 75 0.00 -5.78 -0.99
C SER A 75 -1.14 -6.66 -0.48
N ASP A 76 -0.79 -7.67 0.31
CA ASP A 76 -1.72 -8.51 1.05
C ASP A 76 -1.45 -8.33 2.56
N ASN A 77 -2.40 -7.78 3.31
CA ASN A 77 -2.17 -7.37 4.70
C ASN A 77 -3.24 -7.87 5.68
N THR A 78 -2.89 -7.94 6.96
CA THR A 78 -3.83 -8.33 8.03
C THR A 78 -3.44 -7.70 9.36
N ASP A 79 -4.40 -7.04 10.01
CA ASP A 79 -4.22 -6.32 11.28
C ASP A 79 -3.18 -5.16 11.17
N ASP A 80 -3.14 -4.49 10.03
CA ASP A 80 -2.11 -3.52 9.61
C ASP A 80 -2.62 -2.06 9.56
N ASN A 81 -1.66 -1.12 9.55
CA ASN A 81 -1.92 0.25 9.09
C ASN A 81 -1.04 0.61 7.91
N MET A 82 -1.65 1.19 6.88
CA MET A 82 -0.97 1.65 5.68
C MET A 82 -1.19 3.13 5.42
N ASN A 83 -0.11 3.81 5.07
CA ASN A 83 -0.14 5.14 4.49
C ASN A 83 0.66 5.15 3.19
N THR A 84 0.06 5.67 2.13
CA THR A 84 0.63 5.60 0.80
C THR A 84 0.42 6.90 0.04
N ASP A 85 1.51 7.49 -0.44
CA ASP A 85 1.50 8.67 -1.30
C ASP A 85 2.12 8.30 -2.67
N ASN A 86 1.33 8.37 -3.75
CA ASN A 86 1.74 7.88 -5.07
C ASN A 86 1.53 8.88 -6.20
N THR A 87 2.25 8.67 -7.30
CA THR A 87 2.07 9.44 -8.54
C THR A 87 2.44 8.60 -9.77
N ASP A 88 1.54 8.52 -10.74
CA ASP A 88 1.68 7.76 -11.99
C ASP A 88 1.81 6.23 -11.77
N ASP A 89 1.12 5.70 -10.75
CA ASP A 89 1.25 4.34 -10.20
C ASP A 89 0.04 3.42 -10.46
N ASN A 90 0.27 2.11 -10.28
CA ASN A 90 -0.83 1.16 -10.08
C ASN A 90 -0.72 0.45 -8.74
N MET A 91 -1.83 0.38 -8.03
CA MET A 91 -1.96 -0.34 -6.77
C MET A 91 -3.01 -1.42 -6.80
N ASN A 92 -2.67 -2.56 -6.21
CA ASN A 92 -3.62 -3.61 -5.86
C ASN A 92 -3.42 -4.01 -4.39
N THR A 93 -4.50 -3.99 -3.62
CA THR A 93 -4.43 -4.16 -2.18
C THR A 93 -5.54 -5.06 -1.66
N ASP A 94 -5.18 -6.16 -1.02
CA ASP A 94 -6.11 -7.08 -0.35
C ASP A 94 -5.86 -7.04 1.17
N ASN A 95 -6.85 -6.61 1.94
CA ASN A 95 -6.69 -6.33 3.37
C ASN A 95 -7.76 -6.96 4.26
N THR A 96 -7.45 -7.09 5.55
CA THR A 96 -8.41 -7.54 6.56
C THR A 96 -8.07 -6.96 7.94
N ASP A 97 -9.06 -6.33 8.58
CA ASP A 97 -8.94 -5.68 9.90
C ASP A 97 -7.92 -4.50 9.91
N ASP A 98 -7.84 -3.76 8.80
CA ASP A 98 -6.80 -2.75 8.52
C ASP A 98 -7.29 -1.29 8.54
N ASN A 99 -6.35 -0.36 8.62
CA ASN A 99 -6.60 1.04 8.27
C ASN A 99 -5.69 1.50 7.12
N MET A 100 -6.30 2.11 6.11
CA MET A 100 -5.59 2.68 4.98
C MET A 100 -5.81 4.19 4.86
N ASN A 101 -4.73 4.89 4.54
CA ASN A 101 -4.78 6.26 4.05
C ASN A 101 -3.98 6.37 2.75
N THR A 102 -4.57 6.96 1.72
CA THR A 102 -3.99 6.97 0.38
C THR A 102 -4.18 8.31 -0.31
N ASP A 103 -3.07 8.96 -0.69
CA ASP A 103 -3.07 10.20 -1.47
C ASP A 103 -2.41 9.96 -2.84
N ASN A 104 -3.18 10.06 -3.92
CA ASN A 104 -2.76 9.55 -5.23
C ASN A 104 -3.05 10.52 -6.37
N THR A 105 -2.22 10.52 -7.41
CA THR A 105 -2.38 11.37 -8.61
C THR A 105 -2.04 10.62 -9.89
N ASP A 106 -2.93 10.65 -10.88
CA ASP A 106 -2.78 9.96 -12.18
C ASP A 106 -2.64 8.41 -12.05
N ASP A 107 -3.28 7.82 -11.04
CA ASP A 107 -3.11 6.43 -10.60
C ASP A 107 -4.31 5.52 -10.91
N ASN A 108 -4.07 4.21 -10.89
CA ASN A 108 -5.15 3.20 -10.80
C ASN A 108 -5.05 2.40 -9.51
N MET A 109 -6.18 2.27 -8.81
CA MET A 109 -6.28 1.46 -7.60
C MET A 109 -7.34 0.37 -7.73
N ASN A 110 -6.99 -0.81 -7.27
CA ASN A 110 -7.93 -1.89 -6.99
C ASN A 110 -7.77 -2.34 -5.54
N SER A 111 -8.88 -2.51 -4.83
CA SER A 111 -8.81 -2.91 -3.42
C SER A 111 -9.94 -3.83 -3.00
N ASP A 112 -9.60 -4.95 -2.36
CA ASP A 112 -10.57 -5.87 -1.77
C ASP A 112 -10.36 -5.89 -0.25
N ASN A 113 -11.34 -5.42 0.52
CA ASN A 113 -11.18 -5.15 1.95
C ASN A 113 -12.27 -5.80 2.81
N THR A 114 -11.97 -6.06 4.08
CA THR A 114 -12.94 -6.59 5.05
C THR A 114 -12.63 -6.14 6.47
N ASP A 115 -13.64 -5.58 7.16
CA ASP A 115 -13.55 -5.01 8.50
C ASP A 115 -12.57 -3.81 8.61
N ASP A 116 -12.43 -3.02 7.54
CA ASP A 116 -11.41 -1.99 7.33
C ASP A 116 -11.93 -0.55 7.45
N ASN A 117 -10.99 0.39 7.65
CA ASN A 117 -11.25 1.81 7.40
C ASN A 117 -10.31 2.38 6.34
N MET A 118 -10.88 3.01 5.32
CA MET A 118 -10.12 3.66 4.26
C MET A 118 -10.41 5.16 4.20
N ASN A 119 -9.35 5.93 4.01
CA ASN A 119 -9.43 7.33 3.61
C ASN A 119 -8.60 7.53 2.33
N SER A 120 -9.16 8.20 1.32
CA SER A 120 -8.44 8.41 0.07
C SER A 120 -8.69 9.79 -0.53
N ASP A 121 -7.62 10.52 -0.83
CA ASP A 121 -7.67 11.77 -1.58
C ASP A 121 -7.03 11.57 -2.96
N ASN A 122 -7.81 11.71 -4.04
CA ASN A 122 -7.39 11.32 -5.38
C ASN A 122 -7.57 12.44 -6.42
N THR A 123 -6.73 12.42 -7.46
CA THR A 123 -6.88 13.30 -8.64
C THR A 123 -6.48 12.58 -9.92
N ASP A 124 -7.35 12.61 -10.93
CA ASP A 124 -7.17 11.98 -12.25
C ASP A 124 -7.00 10.44 -12.22
N ASN A 125 -7.62 9.78 -11.24
CA ASN A 125 -7.49 8.35 -10.92
C ASN A 125 -8.67 7.49 -11.39
N ASN A 126 -8.41 6.18 -11.49
CA ASN A 126 -9.48 5.16 -11.51
C ASN A 126 -9.39 4.26 -10.27
N MET A 127 -10.50 4.13 -9.54
CA MET A 127 -10.60 3.26 -8.39
C MET A 127 -11.67 2.18 -8.59
N ASN A 128 -11.33 0.95 -8.21
CA ASN A 128 -12.27 -0.14 -8.04
C ASN A 128 -12.12 -0.71 -6.62
N SER A 129 -13.22 -0.86 -5.88
CA SER A 129 -13.16 -1.46 -4.55
C SER A 129 -14.32 -2.41 -4.24
N ASP A 130 -13.99 -3.57 -3.68
CA ASP A 130 -14.95 -4.55 -3.17
C ASP A 130 -14.78 -4.67 -1.65
N ASN A 131 -15.81 -4.27 -0.89
CA ASN A 131 -15.68 -4.02 0.55
C ASN A 131 -16.77 -4.73 1.36
N THR A 132 -16.45 -5.13 2.60
CA THR A 132 -17.40 -5.77 3.52
C THR A 132 -17.16 -5.38 4.98
N ASP A 133 -18.18 -4.86 5.63
CA ASP A 133 -18.15 -4.36 7.01
C ASP A 133 -17.18 -3.15 7.21
N ASP A 134 -16.97 -2.35 6.15
CA ASP A 134 -15.95 -1.30 6.07
C ASP A 134 -16.49 0.13 6.25
N ASN A 135 -15.60 1.06 6.60
CA ASN A 135 -15.85 2.51 6.44
C ASN A 135 -14.93 3.13 5.40
N MET A 136 -15.51 3.84 4.43
CA MET A 136 -14.75 4.58 3.43
C MET A 136 -15.06 6.07 3.46
N ASN A 137 -14.01 6.88 3.39
CA ASN A 137 -14.09 8.31 3.10
C ASN A 137 -13.21 8.64 1.88
N SER A 138 -13.76 9.32 0.87
CA SER A 138 -12.95 9.70 -0.28
C SER A 138 -13.27 11.09 -0.85
N ASP A 139 -12.21 11.87 -1.10
CA ASP A 139 -12.29 13.19 -1.75
C ASP A 139 -11.56 13.12 -3.10
N ASN A 140 -12.31 13.30 -4.19
CA ASN A 140 -11.87 12.89 -5.52
C ASN A 140 -12.07 14.00 -6.56
N THR A 141 -11.11 14.22 -7.45
CA THR A 141 -11.20 15.23 -8.53
C THR A 141 -10.89 14.60 -9.88
N ASP A 142 -11.80 14.74 -10.85
CA ASP A 142 -11.66 14.16 -12.19
C ASP A 142 -11.51 12.60 -12.22
N ASP A 143 -11.92 11.92 -11.14
CA ASP A 143 -11.77 10.47 -10.98
C ASP A 143 -12.96 9.62 -11.46
N ASN A 144 -12.70 8.33 -11.74
CA ASN A 144 -13.75 7.32 -11.85
C ASN A 144 -13.70 6.34 -10.68
N MET A 145 -14.84 6.16 -10.00
CA MET A 145 -15.00 5.16 -8.94
C MET A 145 -16.01 4.09 -9.31
N ASN A 146 -15.66 2.83 -9.07
CA ASN A 146 -16.57 1.70 -9.01
C ASN A 146 -16.42 1.01 -7.65
N SER A 147 -17.53 0.71 -6.98
CA SER A 147 -17.49 0.12 -5.65
C SER A 147 -18.67 -0.83 -5.43
N ASP A 148 -18.37 -2.06 -5.01
CA ASP A 148 -19.33 -3.08 -4.60
C ASP A 148 -19.18 -3.34 -3.09
N ASN A 149 -20.21 -2.96 -2.33
CA ASN A 149 -20.12 -2.82 -0.88
C ASN A 149 -21.21 -3.59 -0.13
N THR A 150 -20.85 -4.25 0.98
CA THR A 150 -21.77 -5.01 1.82
C THR A 150 -21.63 -4.62 3.29
N ASP A 151 -22.72 -4.12 3.88
CA ASP A 151 -22.75 -3.68 5.28
C ASP A 151 -21.80 -2.49 5.63
N ASP A 152 -21.34 -1.78 4.60
CA ASP A 152 -20.39 -0.66 4.72
C ASP A 152 -21.05 0.71 4.90
N ASN A 153 -20.22 1.67 5.32
CA ASN A 153 -20.53 3.09 5.34
C ASN A 153 -19.58 3.89 4.45
N MET A 154 -20.12 4.50 3.40
CA MET A 154 -19.35 5.33 2.46
C MET A 154 -19.70 6.81 2.55
N ASN A 155 -18.67 7.66 2.61
CA ASN A 155 -18.75 9.08 2.34
C ASN A 155 -17.82 9.42 1.18
N SER A 156 -18.34 10.07 0.14
CA SER A 156 -17.50 10.52 -0.98
C SER A 156 -17.91 11.91 -1.46
N ASP A 157 -16.92 12.78 -1.61
CA ASP A 157 -17.05 14.07 -2.28
C ASP A 157 -16.27 14.01 -3.61
N GLN A 158 -16.93 14.44 -4.69
CA GLN A 158 -16.34 14.47 -6.03
C GLN A 158 -16.40 15.90 -6.59
N HIS A 159 -15.30 16.37 -7.17
CA HIS A 159 -15.14 17.75 -7.67
C HIS A 159 -14.92 17.82 -9.18
#